data_AF-A0A2J0M6X4-F1
#
_entry.id   AF-A0A2J0M6X4-F1
#
_cell.length_a   1.000
_cell.length_b   1.000
_cell.length_c   1.000
_cell.angle_alpha   90.00
_cell.angle_beta   90.00
_cell.angle_gamma   90.00
#
_symmetry.space_group_name_H-M   'P 1'
#
loop_
_entity.id
_entity.type
_entity.pdbx_description
1 polymer ?
#
loop_
_entity_poly.entity_id
_entity_poly.type
_entity_poly.pdbx_seq_one_letter_code
_entity_poly.pdbx_strand_id
1 'polypeptide(L)'
;TELGAVEGAKDTAYLRGETCQGIYLNFLNVKDSMRKKLPFGIAQIGKAFRNEITTKAFTFRTREFEQMEQQYFVNPKDANQIYDYWKEQRWNWYLNLGIKPA
;
A
#
# COMPACT_ATOMS: atom_id res chain seq x y z
N THR A 1 -2.28 13.13 -16.64
CA THR A 1 -2.51 12.62 -18.01
C THR A 1 -3.99 12.64 -18.29
N GLU A 2 -4.39 12.92 -19.52
CA GLU A 2 -5.80 12.92 -19.91
C GLU A 2 -6.21 11.52 -20.40
N LEU A 3 -7.35 11.00 -19.92
CA LEU A 3 -7.93 9.71 -20.33
C LEU A 3 -9.28 9.95 -21.01
N GLY A 4 -9.48 9.35 -22.21
CA GLY A 4 -10.75 9.43 -22.92
C GLY A 4 -10.57 9.28 -24.43
N ALA A 5 -11.45 8.51 -25.07
CA ALA A 5 -11.42 8.29 -26.53
C ALA A 5 -12.16 9.39 -27.32
N VAL A 6 -12.99 10.20 -26.65
CA VAL A 6 -13.80 11.25 -27.26
C VAL A 6 -13.10 12.60 -27.11
N GLU A 7 -12.91 13.28 -28.22
CA GLU A 7 -12.32 14.61 -28.26
C GLU A 7 -13.22 15.61 -27.50
N GLY A 8 -12.67 16.27 -26.46
CA GLY A 8 -13.40 17.22 -25.61
C GLY A 8 -13.95 16.67 -24.29
N ALA A 9 -13.97 15.35 -24.09
CA ALA A 9 -14.41 14.70 -22.84
C ALA A 9 -13.28 13.83 -22.26
N LYS A 10 -12.16 14.48 -21.91
CA LYS A 10 -11.01 13.78 -21.33
C LYS A 10 -10.91 14.03 -19.83
N ASP A 11 -10.86 12.94 -19.07
CA ASP A 11 -10.72 12.97 -17.62
C ASP A 11 -9.27 13.14 -17.20
N THR A 12 -9.03 13.92 -16.15
CA THR A 12 -7.69 14.06 -15.58
C THR A 12 -7.34 12.83 -14.75
N ALA A 13 -6.26 12.16 -15.13
CA ALA A 13 -5.69 11.01 -14.45
C ALA A 13 -4.33 11.32 -13.83
N TYR A 14 -4.03 10.63 -12.73
CA TYR A 14 -2.85 10.86 -11.91
C TYR A 14 -2.01 9.59 -11.79
N LEU A 15 -0.71 9.77 -11.63
CA LEU A 15 0.16 8.70 -11.13
C LEU A 15 -0.10 8.55 -9.62
N ARG A 16 -0.30 7.31 -9.16
CA ARG A 16 -0.63 7.05 -7.76
C ARG A 16 0.54 7.44 -6.83
N GLY A 17 0.22 8.16 -5.75
CA GLY A 17 1.18 8.55 -4.71
C GLY A 17 1.58 7.42 -3.76
N GLU A 18 0.77 6.36 -3.72
CA GLU A 18 0.94 5.19 -2.86
C GLU A 18 0.23 3.97 -3.47
N THR A 19 0.50 2.77 -2.95
CA THR A 19 -0.13 1.54 -3.46
C THR A 19 -1.46 1.17 -2.77
N CYS A 20 -1.68 1.73 -1.58
CA CYS A 20 -2.78 1.45 -0.67
C CYS A 20 -4.19 1.74 -1.22
N GLN A 21 -4.39 2.86 -1.93
CA GLN A 21 -5.71 3.29 -2.39
C GLN A 21 -6.47 2.23 -3.20
N GLY A 22 -5.74 1.52 -4.08
CA GLY A 22 -6.34 0.47 -4.91
C GLY A 22 -6.89 -0.70 -4.08
N ILE A 23 -6.30 -0.98 -2.92
CA ILE A 23 -6.73 -2.06 -2.03
C ILE A 23 -8.06 -1.69 -1.36
N TYR A 24 -8.21 -0.44 -0.89
CA TYR A 24 -9.47 0.01 -0.30
C TYR A 24 -10.62 0.02 -1.31
N LEU A 25 -10.37 0.50 -2.53
CA LEU A 25 -11.37 0.48 -3.60
C LEU A 25 -11.84 -0.94 -3.94
N ASN A 26 -10.95 -1.93 -3.84
CA ASN A 26 -11.25 -3.33 -4.14
C ASN A 26 -11.67 -4.18 -2.93
N PHE A 27 -11.92 -3.58 -1.77
CA PHE A 27 -12.27 -4.33 -0.56
C PHE A 27 -13.45 -5.28 -0.77
N LEU A 28 -14.57 -4.79 -1.30
CA LEU A 28 -15.76 -5.61 -1.54
C LEU A 28 -15.52 -6.66 -2.63
N ASN A 29 -14.88 -6.28 -3.74
CA ASN A 29 -14.55 -7.18 -4.83
C ASN A 29 -13.73 -8.39 -4.33
N VAL A 30 -12.71 -8.15 -3.51
CA VAL A 30 -11.87 -9.21 -2.95
C VAL A 30 -12.62 -10.00 -1.89
N LYS A 31 -13.34 -9.33 -0.99
CA LYS A 31 -14.13 -9.99 0.07
C LYS A 31 -15.13 -10.98 -0.53
N ASP A 32 -15.85 -10.58 -1.58
CA ASP A 32 -16.93 -11.36 -2.16
C ASP A 32 -16.40 -12.50 -3.03
N SER A 33 -15.45 -12.20 -3.92
CA SER A 33 -14.83 -13.23 -4.80
C SER A 33 -14.06 -14.29 -4.01
N MET A 34 -13.35 -13.88 -2.96
CA MET A 34 -12.55 -14.79 -2.12
C MET A 34 -13.35 -15.33 -0.92
N ARG A 35 -14.61 -14.92 -0.77
CA ARG A 35 -15.51 -15.28 0.35
C ARG A 35 -14.87 -15.08 1.72
N LYS A 36 -14.13 -13.98 1.89
CA LYS A 36 -13.40 -13.68 3.14
C LYS A 36 -14.32 -13.10 4.22
N LYS A 37 -14.08 -13.55 5.45
CA LYS A 37 -14.63 -12.96 6.68
C LYS A 37 -13.51 -12.22 7.41
N LEU A 38 -13.86 -11.23 8.21
CA LEU A 38 -12.89 -10.56 9.06
C LEU A 38 -12.38 -11.53 10.15
N PRO A 39 -11.09 -11.44 10.55
CA PRO A 39 -10.08 -10.57 9.97
C PRO A 39 -9.45 -11.15 8.69
N PHE A 40 -9.11 -10.30 7.73
CA PHE A 40 -8.34 -10.70 6.54
C PHE A 40 -7.53 -9.52 6.00
N GLY A 41 -6.48 -9.79 5.23
CA GLY A 41 -5.68 -8.75 4.60
C GLY A 41 -5.50 -8.94 3.11
N ILE A 42 -5.14 -7.83 2.46
CA ILE A 42 -4.73 -7.77 1.06
C ILE A 42 -3.33 -7.18 1.04
N ALA A 43 -2.40 -7.85 0.36
CA ALA A 43 -1.02 -7.40 0.21
C ALA A 43 -0.75 -7.08 -1.26
N GLN A 44 0.04 -6.02 -1.51
CA GLN A 44 0.40 -5.60 -2.85
C GLN A 44 1.83 -5.04 -2.86
N ILE A 45 2.54 -5.32 -3.95
CA ILE A 45 3.81 -4.66 -4.28
C ILE A 45 3.58 -3.82 -5.52
N GLY A 46 4.07 -2.59 -5.54
CA GLY A 46 4.01 -1.79 -6.76
C GLY A 46 4.68 -0.44 -6.66
N LYS A 47 4.79 0.21 -7.83
CA LYS A 47 5.37 1.54 -7.99
C LYS A 47 4.46 2.64 -7.43
N ALA A 48 5.05 3.66 -6.85
CA ALA A 48 4.41 4.87 -6.38
C ALA A 48 5.26 6.10 -6.77
N PHE A 49 4.60 7.24 -6.91
CA PHE A 49 5.21 8.46 -7.44
C PHE A 49 4.99 9.63 -6.49
N ARG A 50 6.08 10.29 -6.08
CA ARG A 50 6.02 11.52 -5.28
C ARG A 50 6.53 12.68 -6.11
N ASN A 51 5.81 13.79 -6.11
CA ASN A 51 6.25 15.03 -6.75
C ASN A 51 7.30 15.76 -5.88
N GLU A 52 8.42 15.08 -5.67
CA GLU A 52 9.53 15.56 -4.84
C GLU A 52 10.30 16.67 -5.56
N ILE A 53 10.41 17.83 -4.92
CA ILE A 53 11.04 19.03 -5.50
C ILE A 53 12.56 18.88 -5.45
N THR A 54 13.10 18.42 -4.31
CA THR A 54 14.55 18.29 -4.11
C THR A 54 14.93 16.83 -3.89
N THR A 55 15.60 16.22 -4.87
CA THR A 55 16.16 14.87 -4.75
C THR A 55 17.50 14.93 -4.01
N LYS A 56 17.63 14.20 -2.89
CA LYS A 56 18.85 14.12 -2.05
C LYS A 56 18.98 12.73 -1.44
N ALA A 57 20.20 12.37 -1.03
CA ALA A 57 20.50 11.10 -0.34
C ALA A 57 20.06 9.85 -1.15
N PHE A 58 20.43 9.80 -2.43
CA PHE A 58 20.28 8.64 -3.31
C PHE A 58 18.87 8.01 -3.25
N THR A 59 18.71 6.86 -2.58
CA THR A 59 17.44 6.12 -2.48
C THR A 59 16.41 6.75 -1.53
N PHE A 60 16.80 7.68 -0.65
CA PHE A 60 15.89 8.22 0.37
C PHE A 60 14.90 9.26 -0.17
N ARG A 61 15.27 10.02 -1.20
CA ARG A 61 14.37 11.02 -1.83
C ARG A 61 14.38 10.89 -3.34
N THR A 62 13.48 10.04 -3.84
CA THR A 62 13.25 9.80 -5.27
C THR A 62 11.81 10.15 -5.65
N ARG A 63 11.57 10.35 -6.96
CA ARG A 63 10.23 10.61 -7.51
C ARG A 63 9.45 9.34 -7.86
N GLU A 64 10.15 8.24 -8.10
CA GLU A 64 9.61 6.91 -8.33
C GLU A 64 10.28 5.93 -7.35
N PHE A 65 9.48 5.07 -6.74
CA PHE A 65 9.93 3.99 -5.86
C PHE A 65 8.88 2.89 -5.80
N GLU A 66 9.24 1.75 -5.22
CA GLU A 66 8.33 0.62 -5.02
C GLU A 66 8.01 0.48 -3.54
N GLN A 67 6.77 0.08 -3.25
CA GLN A 67 6.28 -0.17 -1.90
C GLN A 67 5.76 -1.61 -1.81
N MET A 68 5.98 -2.22 -0.66
CA MET A 68 5.36 -3.48 -0.27
C MET A 68 4.39 -3.17 0.86
N GLU A 69 3.09 -3.10 0.55
CA GLU A 69 2.06 -2.68 1.50
C GLU A 69 1.06 -3.81 1.77
N GLN A 70 0.51 -3.80 2.98
CA GLN A 70 -0.55 -4.71 3.40
C GLN A 70 -1.61 -3.92 4.18
N GLN A 71 -2.87 -4.10 3.81
CA GLN A 71 -4.02 -3.56 4.53
C GLN A 71 -4.74 -4.74 5.14
N TYR A 72 -4.73 -4.81 6.47
CA TYR A 72 -5.32 -5.89 7.25
C TYR A 72 -6.61 -5.39 7.89
N PHE A 73 -7.74 -5.89 7.40
CA PHE A 73 -9.08 -5.49 7.82
C PHE A 73 -9.50 -6.30 9.05
N VAL A 74 -9.95 -5.61 10.09
CA VAL A 74 -10.22 -6.19 11.41
C VAL A 74 -11.50 -5.64 12.00
N ASN A 75 -12.03 -6.31 13.02
CA ASN A 75 -13.03 -5.71 13.88
C ASN A 75 -12.38 -4.62 14.75
N PRO A 76 -13.00 -3.44 14.94
CA PRO A 76 -12.45 -2.39 15.79
C PRO A 76 -12.08 -2.85 17.21
N LYS A 77 -12.81 -3.83 17.78
CA LYS A 77 -12.53 -4.38 19.11
C LYS A 77 -11.18 -5.10 19.20
N ASP A 78 -10.73 -5.67 18.10
CA ASP A 78 -9.52 -6.49 18.03
C ASP A 78 -8.32 -5.70 17.45
N ALA A 79 -8.53 -4.43 17.07
CA ALA A 79 -7.58 -3.65 16.29
C ALA A 79 -6.22 -3.48 16.97
N ASN A 80 -6.20 -3.17 18.28
CA ASN A 80 -4.95 -2.98 19.02
C ASN A 80 -4.14 -4.28 19.11
N GLN A 81 -4.79 -5.39 19.46
CA GLN A 81 -4.13 -6.69 19.55
C GLN A 81 -3.54 -7.13 18.20
N ILE A 82 -4.28 -6.93 17.11
CA ILE A 82 -3.82 -7.31 15.78
C ILE A 82 -2.71 -6.36 15.28
N TYR A 83 -2.76 -5.08 15.64
CA TYR A 83 -1.69 -4.13 15.37
C TYR A 83 -0.38 -4.57 16.05
N ASP A 84 -0.43 -4.88 17.35
CA ASP A 84 0.74 -5.33 18.11
C ASP A 84 1.33 -6.62 17.53
N TYR A 85 0.46 -7.57 17.16
CA TYR A 85 0.85 -8.78 16.45
C TYR A 85 1.63 -8.46 15.16
N TRP A 86 1.06 -7.65 14.25
CA TRP A 86 1.72 -7.35 12.98
C TRP A 86 3.00 -6.55 13.16
N LYS A 87 3.06 -5.64 14.15
CA LYS A 87 4.27 -4.90 14.49
C LYS A 87 5.41 -5.86 14.86
N GLU A 88 5.16 -6.82 15.74
CA GLU A 88 6.13 -7.84 16.11
C GLU A 88 6.52 -8.73 14.92
N GLN A 89 5.56 -9.18 14.12
CA GLN A 89 5.84 -10.00 12.94
C GLN A 89 6.70 -9.26 11.90
N ARG A 90 6.46 -7.97 11.68
CA ARG A 90 7.27 -7.14 10.76
C ARG A 90 8.66 -6.89 11.31
N TRP A 91 8.79 -6.63 12.61
CA TRP A 91 10.09 -6.47 13.25
C TRP A 91 10.95 -7.75 13.11
N ASN A 92 10.39 -8.89 13.49
CA ASN A 92 11.08 -10.18 13.40
C ASN A 92 11.44 -10.54 11.96
N TRP A 93 10.62 -10.17 10.98
CA TRP A 93 10.94 -10.37 9.57
C TRP A 93 12.23 -9.64 9.16
N TYR A 94 12.43 -8.38 9.58
CA TYR A 94 13.67 -7.64 9.31
C TYR A 94 14.89 -8.23 10.03
N LEU A 95 14.73 -8.67 11.29
CA LEU A 95 15.81 -9.34 12.02
C LEU A 95 16.24 -10.64 11.34
N ASN A 96 15.27 -11.43 10.85
CA ASN A 96 15.53 -12.67 10.12
C ASN A 96 16.22 -12.47 8.77
N LEU A 97 16.12 -11.26 8.18
CA LEU A 97 16.88 -10.87 7.00
C LEU A 97 18.31 -10.40 7.33
N GLY A 98 18.72 -10.42 8.59
CA GLY A 98 20.06 -10.06 9.04
C GLY A 98 20.26 -8.57 9.33
N ILE A 99 19.18 -7.76 9.37
CA ILE A 99 19.26 -6.36 9.80
C ILE A 99 19.50 -6.34 11.30
N LYS A 100 20.61 -5.73 11.71
CA LYS A 100 20.95 -5.55 13.13
C LYS A 100 20.27 -4.28 13.65
N PRO A 101 19.63 -4.32 14.84
CA PRO A 101 19.20 -3.10 15.52
C PRO A 101 20.38 -2.15 15.70
N ALA A 102 20.13 -0.86 15.51
CA ALA A 102 21.09 0.20 15.79
C ALA A 102 21.26 0.43 17.29
#